data_AF-A0A655ATC4-F1
#
_entry.id   AF-A0A655ATC4-F1
#
_cell.length_a   1.000
_cell.length_b   1.000
_cell.length_c   1.000
_cell.angle_alpha   90.00
_cell.angle_beta   90.00
_cell.angle_gamma   90.00
#
_symmetry.space_group_name_H-M   'P 1'
#
loop_
_entity.id
_entity.type
_entity.pdbx_description
1 polymer ?
#
loop_
_entity_poly.entity_id
_entity_poly.type
_entity_poly.pdbx_seq_one_letter_code
_entity_poly.pdbx_strand_id
1 'polypeptide(L)'
;MRYLDDGDWDGDIVVVSHSAAIRLAAAVLAGVDGNFVLDNHLENVESVVLAPITDGRWSCVQWGLRKPPFCPDPAEAAASPVTHAVTSSTDPMG
;
A
#
# COMPACT_ATOMS: atom_id res chain seq x y z
N MET A 1 18.84 18.52 -20.28
CA MET A 1 17.44 18.07 -20.14
C MET A 1 17.44 16.82 -19.30
N ARG A 2 17.02 16.91 -18.04
CA ARG A 2 16.72 15.73 -17.22
C ARG A 2 15.30 15.33 -17.61
N TYR A 3 15.05 14.06 -17.91
CA TYR A 3 13.78 13.63 -18.50
C TYR A 3 12.53 13.95 -17.64
N LEU A 4 12.73 14.21 -16.33
CA LEU A 4 11.68 14.55 -15.38
C LEU A 4 11.41 16.06 -15.23
N ASP A 5 12.22 16.91 -15.86
CA ASP A 5 12.08 18.37 -15.77
C ASP A 5 11.30 18.96 -16.95
N ASP A 6 10.76 18.10 -17.82
CA ASP A 6 9.91 18.50 -18.95
C ASP A 6 8.46 18.67 -18.47
N GLY A 7 8.01 19.93 -18.38
CA GLY A 7 6.66 20.28 -17.93
C GLY A 7 5.56 19.92 -18.93
N ASP A 8 5.92 19.62 -20.17
CA ASP A 8 4.97 19.18 -21.21
C ASP A 8 4.84 17.64 -21.25
N TRP A 9 5.58 16.91 -20.42
CA TRP A 9 5.53 15.45 -20.38
C TRP A 9 4.23 14.94 -19.73
N ASP A 10 3.50 14.12 -20.47
CA ASP A 10 2.17 13.57 -20.10
C ASP A 10 2.15 12.03 -20.01
N GLY A 11 3.31 11.38 -20.08
CA GLY A 11 3.41 9.93 -20.05
C GLY A 11 3.21 9.32 -18.66
N ASP A 12 3.27 7.99 -18.60
CA ASP A 12 3.32 7.25 -17.33
C ASP A 12 4.78 7.04 -16.87
N ILE A 13 5.03 7.14 -15.56
CA ILE A 13 6.30 6.74 -14.92
C ILE A 13 6.15 5.33 -14.33
N VAL A 14 7.11 4.46 -14.64
CA VAL A 14 7.26 3.17 -13.96
C VAL A 14 8.46 3.23 -13.02
N VAL A 15 8.22 3.01 -11.73
CA VAL A 15 9.27 2.91 -10.71
C VAL A 15 9.42 1.45 -10.30
N VAL A 16 10.60 0.88 -10.51
CA VAL A 16 10.94 -0.46 -10.03
C VAL A 16 11.70 -0.33 -8.71
N SER A 17 11.17 -0.97 -7.67
CA SER A 17 11.76 -0.96 -6.34
C SER A 17 11.41 -2.25 -5.60
N HIS A 18 11.77 -2.31 -4.32
CA HIS A 18 11.44 -3.44 -3.45
C HIS A 18 9.97 -3.37 -3.04
N SER A 19 9.35 -4.54 -2.83
CA SER A 19 7.92 -4.65 -2.48
C SER A 19 7.55 -3.84 -1.24
N ALA A 20 8.41 -3.78 -0.21
CA ALA A 20 8.17 -2.96 0.98
C ALA A 20 8.18 -1.45 0.68
N ALA A 21 9.10 -0.99 -0.18
CA ALA A 21 9.23 0.43 -0.52
C ALA A 21 8.04 0.90 -1.39
N ILE A 22 7.63 0.08 -2.36
CA ILE A 22 6.46 0.37 -3.20
C ILE A 22 5.20 0.52 -2.34
N ARG A 23 4.97 -0.44 -1.43
CA ARG A 23 3.82 -0.42 -0.51
C ARG A 23 3.79 0.83 0.37
N LEU A 24 4.94 1.21 0.96
CA LEU A 24 5.04 2.42 1.78
C LEU A 24 4.75 3.68 0.98
N ALA A 25 5.38 3.84 -0.18
CA ALA A 25 5.19 5.03 -1.02
C ALA A 25 3.73 5.17 -1.47
N ALA A 26 3.12 4.08 -1.93
CA ALA A 26 1.72 4.08 -2.35
C ALA A 26 0.75 4.38 -1.20
N ALA A 27 0.99 3.83 -0.01
CA ALA A 27 0.17 4.11 1.17
C ALA A 27 0.17 5.60 1.52
N VAL A 28 1.35 6.24 1.49
CA VAL A 28 1.50 7.68 1.78
C VAL A 28 0.87 8.55 0.70
N LEU A 29 1.11 8.23 -0.58
CA LEU A 29 0.62 9.06 -1.70
C LEU A 29 -0.89 8.97 -1.90
N ALA A 30 -1.49 7.80 -1.66
CA ALA A 30 -2.89 7.52 -1.94
C ALA A 30 -3.77 7.36 -0.69
N GLY A 31 -3.20 7.48 0.51
CA GLY A 31 -3.93 7.34 1.76
C GLY A 31 -4.53 5.95 1.96
N VAL A 32 -3.85 4.89 1.48
CA VAL A 32 -4.29 3.51 1.69
C VAL A 32 -4.06 3.14 3.16
N ASP A 33 -5.03 2.45 3.76
CA ASP A 33 -4.97 2.05 5.16
C ASP A 33 -3.74 1.18 5.48
N GLY A 34 -3.08 1.48 6.59
CA GLY A 34 -1.83 0.82 6.97
C GLY A 34 -1.99 -0.67 7.25
N ASN A 35 -3.13 -1.10 7.82
CA ASN A 35 -3.36 -2.53 8.09
C ASN A 35 -3.55 -3.27 6.76
N PHE A 36 -4.37 -2.73 5.85
CA PHE A 36 -4.50 -3.29 4.50
C PHE A 36 -3.13 -3.44 3.82
N VAL A 37 -2.26 -2.44 3.92
CA VAL A 37 -0.92 -2.45 3.31
C VAL A 37 -0.04 -3.55 3.89
N LEU A 38 -0.15 -3.83 5.19
CA LEU A 38 0.62 -4.87 5.88
C LEU A 38 0.12 -6.26 5.49
N ASP A 39 -1.20 -6.45 5.40
CA ASP A 39 -1.81 -7.76 5.13
C ASP A 39 -1.76 -8.14 3.63
N ASN A 40 -1.59 -7.15 2.76
CA ASN A 40 -1.58 -7.34 1.30
C ASN A 40 -0.18 -7.11 0.72
N HIS A 41 0.70 -8.07 0.91
CA HIS A 41 2.01 -8.08 0.25
C HIS A 41 1.88 -8.19 -1.28
N LEU A 42 2.86 -7.63 -1.99
CA LEU A 42 2.97 -7.77 -3.45
C LEU A 42 3.83 -9.00 -3.76
N GLU A 43 3.29 -9.87 -4.60
CA GLU A 43 4.05 -10.99 -5.16
C GLU A 43 5.05 -10.50 -6.22
N ASN A 44 5.97 -11.38 -6.63
CA ASN A 44 6.89 -11.07 -7.71
C ASN A 44 6.12 -10.69 -8.98
N VAL A 45 6.58 -9.63 -9.65
CA VAL A 45 5.99 -9.07 -10.89
C VAL A 45 4.65 -8.36 -10.69
N GLU A 46 4.17 -8.23 -9.46
CA GLU A 46 3.02 -7.39 -9.16
C GLU A 46 3.38 -5.90 -9.05
N SER A 47 2.37 -5.04 -9.21
CA SER A 47 2.53 -3.59 -9.21
C SER A 47 1.40 -2.89 -8.49
N VAL A 48 1.68 -1.67 -8.04
CA VAL A 48 0.67 -0.72 -7.58
C VAL A 48 0.54 0.37 -8.63
N VAL A 49 -0.69 0.71 -9.01
CA VAL A 49 -0.96 1.76 -9.99
C VAL A 49 -1.60 2.94 -9.27
N LEU A 50 -1.00 4.11 -9.44
CA LEU A 50 -1.47 5.38 -8.90
C LEU A 50 -1.89 6.29 -10.04
N ALA A 51 -3.07 6.90 -9.93
CA ALA A 51 -3.55 7.93 -10.84
C ALA A 51 -3.49 9.30 -10.14
N PRO A 52 -3.02 10.36 -10.81
CA PRO A 52 -3.03 11.70 -10.23
C PRO A 52 -4.47 12.18 -10.04
N ILE A 53 -4.73 12.88 -8.93
CA ILE A 53 -5.99 13.57 -8.68
C ILE A 53 -5.72 15.06 -8.41
N THR A 54 -6.74 15.81 -8.00
CA THR A 54 -6.56 17.23 -7.68
C THR A 54 -5.60 17.43 -6.50
N ASP A 55 -4.96 18.60 -6.49
CA ASP A 55 -4.15 19.08 -5.36
C ASP A 55 -2.87 18.27 -5.09
N GLY A 56 -2.31 17.64 -6.14
CA GLY A 56 -1.04 16.90 -6.04
C GLY A 56 -1.14 15.58 -5.26
N ARG A 57 -2.37 15.11 -5.03
CA ARG A 57 -2.65 13.81 -4.41
C ARG A 57 -2.74 12.71 -5.47
N TRP A 58 -2.73 11.48 -4.99
CA TRP A 58 -2.86 10.29 -5.84
C TRP A 58 -4.04 9.44 -5.39
N SER A 59 -4.65 8.74 -6.34
CA SER A 59 -5.59 7.67 -6.06
C SER A 59 -4.94 6.34 -6.40
N CYS A 60 -5.01 5.37 -5.49
CA CYS A 60 -4.63 4.00 -5.81
C CYS A 60 -5.76 3.37 -6.63
N VAL A 61 -5.44 2.85 -7.81
CA VAL A 61 -6.42 2.23 -8.72
C VAL A 61 -6.17 0.73 -8.91
N GLN A 62 -5.03 0.23 -8.41
CA GLN A 62 -4.68 -1.18 -8.40
C GLN A 62 -3.62 -1.48 -7.35
N TRP A 63 -3.78 -2.60 -6.66
CA TRP A 63 -2.79 -3.14 -5.72
C TRP A 63 -2.57 -4.63 -6.01
N GLY A 64 -1.49 -4.95 -6.74
CA GLY A 64 -1.31 -6.29 -7.31
C GLY A 64 -2.48 -6.62 -8.24
N LEU A 65 -3.18 -7.70 -7.96
CA LEU A 65 -4.42 -8.08 -8.67
C LEU A 65 -5.70 -7.44 -8.10
N ARG A 66 -5.62 -6.70 -6.99
CA ARG A 66 -6.78 -6.12 -6.31
C ARG A 66 -7.16 -4.77 -6.89
N LYS A 67 -8.47 -4.49 -6.95
CA LYS A 67 -9.05 -3.19 -7.32
C LYS A 67 -9.70 -2.53 -6.10
N PRO A 68 -9.82 -1.19 -6.08
CA PRO A 68 -10.47 -0.50 -4.96
C PRO A 68 -11.93 -0.96 -4.77
N PRO A 69 -12.50 -0.84 -3.55
CA PRO A 69 -11.94 -0.16 -2.37
C PRO A 69 -10.90 -0.99 -1.60
N PHE A 70 -9.82 -0.33 -1.15
CA PHE A 70 -8.75 -0.94 -0.36
C PHE A 70 -8.99 -0.78 1.13
N CYS A 71 -10.06 -1.41 1.61
CA CYS A 71 -10.38 -1.46 3.03
C CYS A 71 -9.90 -2.79 3.63
N PRO A 72 -9.49 -2.81 4.91
CA PRO A 72 -9.28 -4.06 5.62
C PRO A 72 -10.56 -4.90 5.65
N ASP A 73 -10.43 -6.22 5.70
CA ASP A 73 -11.59 -7.10 5.86
C ASP A 73 -12.31 -6.71 7.16
N PRO A 74 -13.63 -6.44 7.14
CA PRO A 74 -14.39 -6.09 8.34
C PRO A 74 -14.24 -7.12 9.47
N ALA A 75 -14.02 -8.39 9.15
CA ALA A 75 -13.79 -9.44 10.14
C ALA A 75 -12.42 -9.29 10.84
N GLU A 76 -11.39 -8.86 10.12
CA GLU A 76 -10.04 -8.63 10.66
C GLU A 76 -9.93 -7.27 11.37
N ALA A 77 -10.64 -6.24 10.88
CA ALA A 77 -10.71 -4.92 11.52
C ALA A 77 -11.40 -4.98 12.91
N ALA A 78 -12.32 -5.93 13.12
CA ALA A 78 -12.97 -6.17 14.41
C ALA A 78 -12.06 -6.91 15.42
N ALA A 79 -11.03 -7.62 14.94
CA ALA A 79 -10.03 -8.24 15.80
C ALA A 79 -9.02 -7.17 16.24
N SER A 80 -9.27 -6.50 17.36
CA SER A 80 -8.35 -5.50 17.88
C SER A 80 -6.95 -6.12 18.10
N PRO A 81 -5.87 -5.50 17.58
CA PRO A 81 -4.51 -6.08 17.62
C PRO A 81 -3.99 -6.31 19.06
N VAL A 82 -4.52 -5.57 20.03
CA VAL A 82 -4.26 -5.77 21.47
C VAL A 82 -4.73 -7.13 21.99
N THR A 83 -5.81 -7.68 21.44
CA THR A 83 -6.37 -8.97 21.89
C THR A 83 -5.53 -10.16 21.46
N HIS A 84 -4.95 -10.11 20.24
CA HIS A 84 -4.05 -11.17 19.74
C HIS A 84 -2.69 -11.19 20.46
N ALA A 85 -2.17 -10.02 20.84
CA ALA A 85 -0.95 -9.94 21.64
C ALA A 85 -1.15 -10.48 23.07
N VAL A 86 -2.32 -10.21 23.67
CA VAL A 86 -2.71 -10.72 25.01
C VAL A 86 -2.91 -12.24 25.02
N THR A 87 -3.46 -12.85 23.96
CA THR A 87 -3.68 -14.31 23.90
C THR A 87 -2.45 -15.09 23.47
N SER A 88 -1.45 -14.43 22.87
CA SER A 88 -0.19 -15.05 22.43
C SER A 88 0.91 -15.02 23.49
N SER A 89 0.68 -14.37 24.64
CA SER A 89 1.56 -14.39 25.80
C SER A 89 1.35 -15.67 26.62
N THR A 90 1.63 -16.83 26.02
CA THR A 90 2.04 -17.99 26.81
C THR A 90 3.56 -17.91 26.86
N ASP A 91 4.07 -17.33 27.94
CA ASP A 91 5.49 -17.39 28.28
C ASP A 91 5.89 -18.87 28.40
N PRO A 92 6.73 -19.42 27.50
CA PRO A 92 7.15 -20.80 27.61
C PRO A 92 8.28 -21.00 28.63
N MET A 93 8.72 -19.94 29.32
CA MET A 93 9.81 -20.01 30.31
C MET A 93 9.42 -19.33 31.63
N GLY A 94 8.43 -19.92 32.31
CA GLY A 94 8.12 -19.68 33.72
C GLY A 94 7.23 -20.77 34.31
#